data_AF-A0A376B5H0-F1
#
_entry.id   AF-A0A376B5H0-F1
#
_cell.length_a   1.000
_cell.length_b   1.000
_cell.length_c   1.000
_cell.angle_alpha   90.00
_cell.angle_beta   90.00
_cell.angle_gamma   90.00
#
_symmetry.space_group_name_H-M   'P 1'
#
loop_
_entity.id
_entity.type
_entity.pdbx_description
1 polymer ?
#
loop_
_entity_poly.entity_id
_entity_poly.type
_entity_poly.pdbx_seq_one_letter_code
_entity_poly.pdbx_strand_id
1 'polypeptide(L)'
;MSQSTTSANISQADLQNLDDNSKKDIMNFLEVENSKQKVQMSIHQFTNMCFKQCITNATNPELSAGEEQCLNNCVNRFLDTNIRIVKGLQNIQ
;
A
#
# COMPACT_ATOMS: atom_id res chain seq x y z
N MET A 1 -2.87 17.82 9.13
CA MET A 1 -1.93 17.27 8.13
C MET A 1 -2.74 16.97 6.88
N SER A 2 -2.65 17.87 5.92
CA SER A 2 -3.48 17.97 4.72
C SER A 2 -3.05 16.90 3.72
N GLN A 3 -3.85 15.84 3.56
CA GLN A 3 -3.72 14.93 2.44
C GLN A 3 -4.33 15.59 1.21
N SER A 4 -3.50 16.29 0.42
CA SER A 4 -3.85 16.65 -0.94
C SER A 4 -3.68 15.41 -1.83
N THR A 5 -4.64 14.48 -1.74
CA THR A 5 -4.77 13.38 -2.69
C THR A 5 -5.52 13.89 -3.92
N THR A 6 -4.82 14.54 -4.84
CA THR A 6 -5.33 14.69 -6.20
C THR A 6 -5.17 13.35 -6.89
N SER A 7 -6.16 12.48 -6.75
CA SER A 7 -6.29 11.29 -7.61
C SER A 7 -6.40 11.79 -9.05
N ALA A 8 -5.33 11.68 -9.82
CA ALA A 8 -5.34 11.95 -11.25
C ALA A 8 -6.19 10.88 -11.94
N ASN A 9 -7.50 11.10 -12.00
CA ASN A 9 -8.43 10.27 -12.75
C ASN A 9 -8.33 10.70 -14.24
N ILE A 10 -7.21 10.34 -14.87
CA ILE A 10 -6.98 10.61 -16.29
C ILE A 10 -7.90 9.68 -17.08
N SER A 11 -8.80 10.26 -17.88
CA SER A 11 -9.76 9.48 -18.64
C SER A 11 -9.12 8.93 -19.92
N GLN A 12 -9.65 7.80 -20.43
CA GLN A 12 -9.20 7.23 -21.71
C GLN A 12 -9.32 8.24 -22.87
N ALA A 13 -10.26 9.19 -22.77
CA ALA A 13 -10.44 10.25 -23.76
C ALA A 13 -9.31 11.29 -23.74
N ASP A 14 -8.74 11.58 -22.57
CA ASP A 14 -7.60 12.50 -22.43
C ASP A 14 -6.33 11.90 -23.07
N LEU A 15 -6.18 10.57 -22.99
CA LEU A 15 -5.06 9.84 -23.57
C LEU A 15 -5.12 9.74 -25.10
N GLN A 16 -6.31 9.82 -25.71
CA GLN A 16 -6.48 9.72 -27.16
C GLN A 16 -6.03 10.99 -27.90
N ASN A 17 -6.04 12.15 -27.23
CA ASN A 17 -5.68 13.44 -27.82
C ASN A 17 -4.17 13.75 -27.79
N LEU A 18 -3.35 12.82 -27.31
CA LEU A 18 -1.90 12.99 -27.16
C LEU A 18 -1.12 12.38 -28.32
N ASP A 19 0.07 12.92 -28.60
CA ASP A 19 1.03 12.28 -29.49
C ASP A 19 1.63 11.01 -28.85
N ASP A 20 2.21 10.13 -29.67
CA ASP A 20 2.61 8.79 -29.21
C ASP A 20 3.75 8.81 -28.19
N ASN A 21 4.62 9.82 -28.21
CA ASN A 21 5.68 9.96 -27.21
C ASN A 21 5.08 10.38 -25.86
N SER A 22 4.22 11.40 -25.86
CA SER A 22 3.51 11.86 -24.66
C SER A 22 2.66 10.75 -24.04
N LYS A 23 1.97 9.94 -24.85
CA LYS A 23 1.23 8.76 -24.36
C LYS A 23 2.12 7.81 -23.59
N LYS A 24 3.29 7.46 -24.15
CA LYS A 24 4.23 6.53 -23.53
C LYS A 24 4.73 7.06 -22.19
N ASP A 25 5.10 8.33 -22.13
CA ASP A 25 5.61 8.96 -20.90
C ASP A 25 4.53 9.02 -19.82
N ILE A 26 3.30 9.36 -20.18
CA ILE A 26 2.16 9.39 -19.24
C ILE A 26 1.81 7.98 -18.76
N MET A 27 1.85 6.96 -19.61
CA MET A 27 1.61 5.58 -19.18
C MET A 27 2.66 5.11 -18.17
N ASN A 28 3.94 5.42 -18.42
CA ASN A 28 5.02 5.11 -17.47
C ASN A 28 4.82 5.86 -16.14
N PHE A 29 4.48 7.15 -16.20
CA PHE A 29 4.19 7.94 -15.01
C PHE A 29 3.01 7.36 -14.21
N LEU A 30 1.91 7.04 -14.90
CA LEU A 30 0.73 6.43 -14.29
C LEU A 30 1.05 5.10 -13.62
N GLU A 31 1.87 4.24 -14.23
CA GLU A 31 2.27 2.97 -13.61
C GLU A 31 3.03 3.21 -12.30
N VAL A 32 3.99 4.13 -12.31
CA VAL A 32 4.78 4.50 -11.12
C VAL A 32 3.88 5.08 -10.03
N GLU A 33 2.98 6.01 -10.36
CA GLU A 33 2.09 6.62 -9.38
C GLU A 33 1.05 5.64 -8.83
N ASN A 34 0.51 4.75 -9.68
CA ASN A 34 -0.37 3.69 -9.21
C ASN A 34 0.36 2.73 -8.27
N SER A 35 1.60 2.37 -8.56
CA SER A 35 2.43 1.55 -7.68
C SER A 35 2.65 2.23 -6.32
N LYS A 36 3.01 3.52 -6.32
CA LYS A 36 3.14 4.33 -5.09
C LYS A 36 1.85 4.36 -4.30
N GLN A 37 0.71 4.58 -4.95
CA GLN A 37 -0.60 4.61 -4.29
C GLN A 37 -0.92 3.28 -3.62
N LYS A 38 -0.67 2.14 -4.29
CA LYS A 38 -0.85 0.80 -3.70
C LYS A 38 0.01 0.60 -2.45
N VAL A 39 1.25 1.06 -2.48
CA VAL A 39 2.14 1.03 -1.30
C VAL A 39 1.58 1.89 -0.17
N GLN A 40 1.14 3.11 -0.45
CA GLN A 40 0.55 3.99 0.58
C GLN A 40 -0.71 3.40 1.21
N MET A 41 -1.60 2.82 0.40
CA MET A 41 -2.79 2.12 0.93
C MET A 41 -2.39 0.96 1.84
N SER A 42 -1.37 0.19 1.46
CA SER A 42 -0.86 -0.93 2.27
C SER A 42 -0.25 -0.43 3.59
N ILE A 43 0.51 0.67 3.56
CA ILE A 43 1.06 1.32 4.77
C ILE A 43 -0.07 1.72 5.71
N HIS A 44 -1.11 2.40 5.21
CA HIS A 44 -2.26 2.79 6.02
C HIS A 44 -2.99 1.58 6.63
N GLN A 45 -3.20 0.53 5.83
CA GLN A 45 -3.84 -0.70 6.29
C GLN A 45 -3.03 -1.37 7.41
N PHE A 46 -1.73 -1.57 7.21
CA PHE A 46 -0.86 -2.20 8.20
C PHE A 46 -0.71 -1.35 9.45
N THR A 47 -0.59 -0.04 9.31
CA THR A 47 -0.53 0.88 10.44
C THR A 47 -1.81 0.77 11.28
N ASN A 48 -3.00 0.83 10.66
CA ASN A 48 -4.26 0.74 11.39
C ASN A 48 -4.43 -0.60 12.12
N MET A 49 -4.12 -1.70 11.42
CA MET A 49 -4.27 -3.05 11.95
C MET A 49 -3.25 -3.33 13.06
N CYS A 50 -1.96 -3.14 12.79
CA CYS A 50 -0.90 -3.50 13.72
C CYS A 50 -0.85 -2.56 14.93
N PHE A 51 -1.24 -1.28 14.77
CA PHE A 51 -1.38 -0.39 15.93
C PHE A 51 -2.41 -0.94 16.92
N LYS A 52 -3.60 -1.34 16.46
CA LYS A 52 -4.65 -1.91 17.32
C LYS A 52 -4.24 -3.22 18.01
N GLN A 53 -3.38 -4.00 17.38
CA GLN A 53 -2.95 -5.31 17.91
C GLN A 53 -1.75 -5.22 18.85
N CYS A 54 -0.83 -4.28 18.59
CA CYS A 54 0.45 -4.23 19.29
C CYS A 54 0.56 -3.10 20.30
N ILE A 55 -0.14 -1.99 20.09
CA ILE A 55 -0.06 -0.82 20.98
C ILE A 55 -1.26 -0.85 21.93
N THR A 56 -0.99 -1.26 23.16
CA THR A 56 -2.04 -1.41 24.20
C THR A 56 -2.29 -0.11 24.96
N ASN A 57 -1.22 0.64 25.26
CA ASN A 57 -1.28 1.92 25.96
C ASN A 57 -0.24 2.88 25.36
N ALA A 58 -0.70 3.95 24.72
CA ALA A 58 0.16 4.98 24.14
C ALA A 58 0.60 6.02 25.20
N THR A 59 1.12 5.55 26.34
CA THR A 59 1.59 6.43 27.42
C THR A 59 2.99 6.97 27.17
N ASN A 60 3.81 6.21 26.45
CA ASN A 60 5.15 6.63 26.03
C ASN A 60 5.12 7.07 24.56
N PRO A 61 5.87 8.12 24.19
CA PRO A 61 5.98 8.56 22.79
C PRO A 61 6.82 7.60 21.93
N GLU A 62 7.68 6.81 22.56
CA GLU A 62 8.57 5.84 21.91
C GLU A 62 8.00 4.42 22.05
N LEU A 63 8.29 3.59 21.04
CA LEU A 63 7.94 2.18 21.07
C LEU A 63 8.85 1.45 22.06
N SER A 64 8.27 0.62 22.91
CA SER A 64 9.03 -0.35 23.68
C SER A 64 9.56 -1.46 22.77
N ALA A 65 10.63 -2.15 23.20
CA ALA A 65 11.18 -3.28 22.45
C ALA A 65 10.13 -4.38 22.15
N GLY A 66 9.17 -4.58 23.06
CA GLY A 66 8.07 -5.53 22.86
C GLY A 66 7.08 -5.08 21.78
N GLU A 67 6.77 -3.79 21.71
CA GLU A 67 5.92 -3.20 20.67
C GLU A 67 6.61 -3.26 19.30
N GLU A 68 7.90 -2.93 19.22
CA GLU A 68 8.69 -3.05 18.00
C GLU A 68 8.70 -4.49 17.47
N GLN A 69 8.94 -5.48 18.35
CA GLN A 69 8.91 -6.89 17.97
C GLN A 69 7.50 -7.31 17.53
N CYS A 70 6.45 -6.86 18.22
CA CYS A 70 5.07 -7.16 17.84
C CYS A 70 4.72 -6.59 16.46
N LEU A 71 5.08 -5.33 16.18
CA LEU A 71 4.80 -4.67 14.90
C LEU A 71 5.49 -5.38 13.74
N ASN A 72 6.76 -5.77 13.91
CA ASN A 72 7.50 -6.57 12.92
C ASN A 72 6.78 -7.90 12.64
N ASN A 73 6.39 -8.62 13.69
CA ASN A 73 5.69 -9.90 13.55
C ASN A 73 4.30 -9.71 12.92
N CYS A 74 3.58 -8.65 13.26
CA CYS A 74 2.24 -8.36 12.73
C CYS A 74 2.26 -8.23 11.20
N VAL A 75 3.18 -7.41 10.67
CA VAL A 75 3.31 -7.22 9.22
C VAL A 75 3.75 -8.50 8.54
N ASN A 76 4.80 -9.17 9.05
CA ASN A 76 5.33 -10.40 8.45
C ASN A 76 4.27 -11.50 8.40
N ARG A 77 3.54 -11.75 9.50
CA ARG A 77 2.49 -12.77 9.53
C ARG A 77 1.34 -12.47 8.58
N PHE A 78 0.99 -11.19 8.41
CA PHE A 78 -0.01 -10.82 7.41
C PHE A 78 0.47 -11.16 5.99
N LEU A 79 1.70 -10.77 5.64
CA LEU A 79 2.27 -11.05 4.31
C LEU A 79 2.39 -12.55 4.04
N ASP A 80 2.89 -13.33 5.01
CA ASP A 80 2.98 -14.79 4.92
C ASP A 80 1.62 -15.44 4.66
N THR A 81 0.60 -14.97 5.37
CA THR A 81 -0.78 -15.46 5.21
C THR A 81 -1.34 -15.12 3.83
N ASN A 82 -1.11 -13.91 3.34
CA ASN A 82 -1.55 -13.49 2.00
C ASN A 82 -0.87 -14.33 0.91
N ILE A 83 0.44 -14.54 1.00
CA ILE A 83 1.18 -15.41 0.08
C ILE A 83 0.62 -16.84 0.12
N ARG A 84 0.32 -17.37 1.31
CA ARG A 84 -0.23 -18.72 1.46
C ARG A 84 -1.61 -18.86 0.82
N ILE A 85 -2.47 -17.85 0.97
CA ILE A 85 -3.80 -17.79 0.35
C ILE A 85 -3.66 -17.76 -1.17
N VAL A 86 -2.85 -16.85 -1.72
CA VAL A 86 -2.64 -16.73 -3.17
C VAL A 86 -2.12 -18.03 -3.76
N LYS A 87 -1.10 -18.64 -3.16
CA LYS A 87 -0.59 -19.97 -3.58
C LYS A 87 -1.68 -21.04 -3.51
N GLY A 88 -2.53 -20.99 -2.48
CA GLY A 88 -3.67 -21.89 -2.35
C GLY A 88 -4.65 -21.75 -3.52
N LEU A 89 -4.99 -20.52 -3.91
CA LEU A 89 -5.89 -20.24 -5.03
C LEU A 89 -5.30 -20.65 -6.38
N GLN A 90 -3.99 -20.43 -6.58
CA GLN A 90 -3.29 -20.85 -7.81
C GLN A 90 -3.29 -22.37 -7.99
N ASN A 91 -3.23 -23.13 -6.89
CA ASN A 91 -3.24 -24.60 -6.94
C ASN A 91 -4.65 -25.20 -7.11
N ILE A 92 -5.70 -24.38 -7.14
CA ILE A 92 -7.10 -24.81 -7.35
C ILE A 92 -7.51 -24.71 -8.83
N GLN A 93 -6.68 -24.08 -9.69
CA GLN A 93 -6.80 -24.13 -11.16
C GLN A 93 -6.01 -25.29 -11.75
#